data_AF-A0A8X8Y3H9-F1
#
_entry.id   AF-A0A8X8Y3H9-F1
#
_cell.length_a   1.000
_cell.length_b   1.000
_cell.length_c   1.000
_cell.angle_alpha   90.00
_cell.angle_beta   90.00
_cell.angle_gamma   90.00
#
_symmetry.space_group_name_H-M   'P 1'
#
loop_
_entity.id
_entity.type
_entity.pdbx_description
1 polymer ?
#
loop_
_entity_poly.entity_id
_entity_poly.type
_entity_poly.pdbx_seq_one_letter_code
_entity_poly.pdbx_strand_id
1 'polypeptide(L)'
;MGKHNLLIYTTIALVLLFLVSRSPNKSQPQETHHRRRLKIRSHFPFSPPSDPHHHHDPPPAFDPLVADIELAREDRQWEHLYYQTHHDSDSDSASESPDSSPEPDHESRPEWEDFADAEDFLNDSERFNVTNRLMLLFPRIDVDPTDGLASKSELTQWSLQQSRREAMHRSQREMKTHDKDGDGFVTFAEYEAPSWVRSADNTSFGYDFGWWKEDHFNASDADGDGRLNITEFNDFLHPADTSNPKLILWLCKEEIRERDRDKDGKVNFEEFFHGIYDLIRNYVEPHDTDEHESDDSNEASAKMLFVLLDKDGDGYLSDVELLPVIEKLHPPEHYYAIQQTNHILHQIHTNADAFEADITSPDGSADGDKDGRLSLAEMIESPYVFYTGVFSEDEDSGDYVVHDEFR
;
A
#
# COMPACT_ATOMS: atom_id res chain seq x y z
N MET A 1 -73.63 30.98 -23.19
CA MET A 1 -72.65 29.99 -23.67
C MET A 1 -71.27 30.07 -22.99
N GLY A 2 -70.85 31.19 -22.37
CA GLY A 2 -69.47 31.30 -21.82
C GLY A 2 -69.14 30.52 -20.54
N LYS A 3 -70.12 30.23 -19.66
CA LYS A 3 -69.84 29.57 -18.36
C LYS A 3 -69.48 28.08 -18.49
N HIS A 4 -70.06 27.39 -19.46
CA HIS A 4 -69.75 25.98 -19.71
C HIS A 4 -68.35 25.81 -20.32
N ASN A 5 -67.95 26.72 -21.22
CA ASN A 5 -66.61 26.72 -21.78
C ASN A 5 -65.54 26.99 -20.71
N LEU A 6 -65.80 27.90 -19.76
CA LEU A 6 -64.88 28.17 -18.65
C LEU A 6 -64.68 26.93 -17.75
N LEU A 7 -65.74 26.18 -17.46
CA LEU A 7 -65.66 24.93 -16.70
C LEU A 7 -64.88 23.85 -17.47
N ILE A 8 -65.07 23.76 -18.78
CA ILE A 8 -64.32 22.82 -19.61
C ILE A 8 -62.82 23.18 -19.63
N TYR A 9 -62.47 24.44 -19.84
CA TYR A 9 -61.05 24.84 -19.85
C TYR A 9 -60.36 24.70 -18.49
N THR A 10 -61.08 24.96 -17.39
CA THR A 10 -60.52 24.78 -16.04
C THR A 10 -60.30 23.32 -15.69
N THR A 11 -61.23 22.43 -16.07
CA THR A 11 -61.04 20.97 -15.90
C THR A 11 -59.90 20.43 -16.76
N ILE A 12 -59.78 20.86 -18.01
CA ILE A 12 -58.65 20.49 -18.89
C ILE A 12 -57.32 20.98 -18.32
N ALA A 13 -57.28 22.21 -17.80
CA ALA A 13 -56.07 22.77 -17.19
C ALA A 13 -55.64 21.99 -15.93
N LEU A 14 -56.59 21.59 -15.07
CA LEU A 14 -56.30 20.77 -13.89
C LEU A 14 -55.86 19.36 -14.25
N VAL A 15 -56.43 18.75 -15.29
CA VAL A 15 -56.00 17.44 -15.79
C VAL A 15 -54.61 17.51 -16.40
N LEU A 16 -54.28 18.58 -17.15
CA LEU A 16 -52.94 18.79 -17.68
C LEU A 16 -51.92 19.02 -16.56
N LEU A 17 -52.25 19.81 -15.53
CA LEU A 17 -51.40 20.00 -14.35
C LEU A 17 -51.17 18.69 -13.60
N PHE A 18 -52.21 17.87 -13.46
CA PHE A 18 -52.12 16.56 -12.83
C PHE A 18 -51.26 15.58 -13.64
N LEU A 19 -51.39 15.58 -14.97
CA LEU A 19 -50.58 14.76 -15.87
C LEU A 19 -49.11 15.22 -15.89
N VAL A 20 -48.84 16.51 -15.82
CA VAL A 20 -47.47 17.04 -15.66
C VAL A 20 -46.90 16.67 -14.29
N SER A 21 -47.71 16.72 -13.23
CA SER A 21 -47.27 16.34 -11.86
C SER A 21 -47.02 14.84 -11.68
N ARG A 22 -47.59 13.99 -12.55
CA ARG A 22 -47.43 12.54 -12.54
C ARG A 22 -46.62 12.00 -13.71
N SER A 23 -46.10 12.89 -14.56
CA SER A 23 -45.12 12.49 -15.56
C SER A 23 -43.89 12.01 -14.79
N PRO A 24 -43.45 10.75 -14.96
CA PRO A 24 -42.23 10.30 -14.33
C PRO A 24 -41.12 11.22 -14.84
N ASN A 25 -40.51 11.97 -13.94
CA ASN A 25 -39.39 12.84 -14.27
C ASN A 25 -38.19 11.94 -14.52
N LYS A 26 -38.18 11.24 -15.67
CA LYS A 26 -36.97 10.70 -16.28
C LYS A 26 -36.25 11.84 -16.97
N SER A 27 -35.85 12.81 -16.18
CA SER A 27 -34.65 13.59 -16.43
C SER A 27 -33.58 12.96 -15.53
N GLN A 28 -33.17 11.74 -15.87
CA GLN A 28 -31.77 11.41 -15.65
C GLN A 28 -31.03 12.39 -16.55
N PRO A 29 -30.17 13.28 -16.02
CA PRO A 29 -29.11 13.75 -16.87
C PRO A 29 -28.38 12.47 -17.32
N GLN A 30 -28.30 12.25 -18.63
CA GLN A 30 -27.25 11.38 -19.15
C GLN A 30 -25.94 12.11 -18.86
N GLU A 31 -25.49 12.05 -17.61
CA GLU A 31 -24.08 12.23 -17.31
C GLU A 31 -23.40 10.98 -17.85
N THR A 32 -23.00 11.06 -19.11
CA THR A 32 -21.96 10.22 -19.68
C THR A 32 -20.61 10.64 -19.10
N HIS A 33 -20.49 10.62 -17.78
CA HIS A 33 -19.21 10.35 -17.14
C HIS A 33 -19.25 8.86 -16.86
N HIS A 34 -18.35 8.12 -17.50
CA HIS A 34 -18.07 6.74 -17.12
C HIS A 34 -17.87 6.73 -15.59
N ARG A 35 -18.88 6.25 -14.84
CA ARG A 35 -18.83 6.25 -13.37
C ARG A 35 -17.72 5.27 -12.98
N ARG A 36 -16.55 5.81 -12.65
CA ARG A 36 -15.46 5.02 -12.06
C ARG A 36 -15.98 4.49 -10.72
N ARG A 37 -16.19 3.19 -10.64
CA ARG A 37 -16.66 2.49 -9.43
C ARG A 37 -15.48 2.35 -8.46
N LEU A 38 -15.67 2.72 -7.19
CA LEU A 38 -14.70 2.47 -6.13
C LEU A 38 -14.68 0.96 -5.84
N LYS A 39 -13.50 0.33 -5.93
CA LYS A 39 -13.31 -1.10 -5.67
C LYS A 39 -12.37 -1.28 -4.48
N ILE A 40 -12.89 -1.85 -3.41
CA ILE A 40 -12.07 -2.19 -2.23
C ILE A 40 -11.05 -3.24 -2.66
N ARG A 41 -9.80 -3.11 -2.20
CA ARG A 41 -8.75 -4.11 -2.41
C ARG A 41 -9.24 -5.50 -2.05
N SER A 42 -8.97 -6.46 -2.94
CA SER A 42 -9.50 -7.82 -2.89
C SER A 42 -8.43 -8.86 -2.52
N HIS A 43 -7.16 -8.55 -2.76
CA HIS A 43 -6.04 -9.45 -2.52
C HIS A 43 -5.09 -8.87 -1.46
N PHE A 44 -4.93 -9.61 -0.36
CA PHE A 44 -3.97 -9.33 0.69
C PHE A 44 -3.01 -10.52 0.79
N PRO A 45 -1.70 -10.31 0.61
CA PRO A 45 -0.73 -11.40 0.71
C PRO A 45 -0.55 -11.80 2.17
N PHE A 46 -1.14 -12.94 2.57
CA PHE A 46 -0.96 -13.53 3.91
C PHE A 46 0.14 -14.61 3.96
N SER A 47 0.73 -14.93 2.81
CA SER A 47 1.84 -15.89 2.70
C SER A 47 3.17 -15.14 2.65
N PRO A 48 4.23 -15.63 3.34
CA PRO A 48 5.56 -15.08 3.16
C PRO A 48 5.98 -15.24 1.69
N PRO A 49 6.50 -14.19 1.05
CA PRO A 49 6.82 -14.22 -0.36
C PRO A 49 7.97 -15.17 -0.67
N SER A 50 8.03 -15.62 -1.93
CA SER A 50 9.15 -16.40 -2.46
C SER A 50 10.40 -15.58 -2.75
N ASP A 51 10.29 -14.24 -2.74
CA ASP A 51 11.38 -13.28 -3.00
C ASP A 51 11.29 -12.11 -2.00
N PRO A 52 12.29 -11.91 -1.11
CA PRO A 52 12.29 -10.85 -0.10
C PRO A 52 12.44 -9.42 -0.65
N HIS A 53 12.90 -9.26 -1.89
CA HIS A 53 13.28 -7.96 -2.44
C HIS A 53 12.20 -7.29 -3.31
N HIS A 54 11.04 -7.94 -3.51
CA HIS A 54 10.06 -7.55 -4.54
C HIS A 54 8.64 -7.26 -4.03
N HIS A 55 8.46 -6.96 -2.74
CA HIS A 55 7.13 -6.64 -2.22
C HIS A 55 7.12 -5.37 -1.38
N HIS A 56 6.44 -4.36 -1.90
CA HIS A 56 5.80 -3.34 -1.09
C HIS A 56 4.30 -3.58 -1.07
N ASP A 57 3.71 -3.46 0.12
CA ASP A 57 2.26 -3.42 0.27
C ASP A 57 1.70 -2.34 -0.66
N PRO A 58 0.51 -2.58 -1.26
CA PRO A 58 -0.11 -1.57 -2.10
C PRO A 58 -0.30 -0.27 -1.28
N PRO A 59 -0.15 0.92 -1.90
CA PRO A 59 -0.04 2.19 -1.16
C PRO A 59 -1.24 2.42 -0.24
N PRO A 60 -1.10 2.99 0.97
CA PRO A 60 -2.23 3.08 1.91
C PRO A 60 -3.40 3.88 1.33
N ALA A 61 -4.60 3.57 1.79
CA ALA A 61 -5.78 4.33 1.38
C ALA A 61 -5.70 5.77 1.92
N PHE A 62 -5.90 6.74 1.03
CA PHE A 62 -5.79 8.17 1.37
C PHE A 62 -6.82 8.61 2.43
N ASP A 63 -8.02 8.04 2.38
CA ASP A 63 -9.08 8.32 3.35
C ASP A 63 -9.07 7.27 4.47
N PRO A 64 -8.85 7.66 5.75
CA PRO A 64 -8.88 6.77 6.89
C PRO A 64 -10.15 5.90 6.98
N LEU A 65 -11.30 6.41 6.55
CA LEU A 65 -12.55 5.63 6.54
C LEU A 65 -12.49 4.49 5.52
N VAL A 66 -11.90 4.73 4.35
CA VAL A 66 -11.72 3.69 3.33
C VAL A 66 -10.72 2.66 3.81
N ALA A 67 -9.61 3.12 4.39
CA ALA A 67 -8.61 2.24 5.00
C ALA A 67 -9.19 1.39 6.15
N ASP A 68 -10.08 1.93 6.99
CA ASP A 68 -10.76 1.13 8.03
C ASP A 68 -11.66 0.04 7.44
N ILE A 69 -12.33 0.34 6.32
CA ILE A 69 -13.13 -0.65 5.57
C ILE A 69 -12.22 -1.73 4.97
N GLU A 70 -11.07 -1.35 4.41
CA GLU A 70 -10.07 -2.27 3.86
C GLU A 70 -9.47 -3.18 4.95
N LEU A 71 -9.04 -2.62 6.08
CA LEU A 71 -8.49 -3.38 7.21
C LEU A 71 -9.53 -4.35 7.80
N ALA A 72 -10.80 -3.93 7.93
CA ALA A 72 -11.86 -4.81 8.41
C ALA A 72 -12.16 -5.97 7.42
N ARG A 73 -11.90 -5.76 6.13
CA ARG A 73 -11.98 -6.83 5.12
C ARG A 73 -10.77 -7.76 5.21
N GLU A 74 -9.58 -7.19 5.33
CA GLU A 74 -8.32 -7.91 5.50
C GLU A 74 -8.38 -8.82 6.73
N ASP A 75 -8.78 -8.29 7.90
CA ASP A 75 -8.90 -9.04 9.15
C ASP A 75 -9.80 -10.26 9.02
N ARG A 76 -10.96 -10.10 8.37
CA ARG A 76 -11.90 -11.21 8.18
C ARG A 76 -11.36 -12.29 7.26
N GLN A 77 -10.66 -11.90 6.18
CA GLN A 77 -9.99 -12.86 5.31
C GLN A 77 -8.86 -13.60 6.05
N TRP A 78 -8.09 -12.86 6.85
CA TRP A 78 -7.04 -13.41 7.69
C TRP A 78 -7.60 -14.41 8.71
N GLU A 79 -8.67 -14.04 9.44
CA GLU A 79 -9.34 -14.91 10.41
C GLU A 79 -9.83 -16.20 9.74
N HIS A 80 -10.48 -16.09 8.58
CA HIS A 80 -10.96 -17.26 7.83
C HIS A 80 -9.81 -18.21 7.46
N LEU A 81 -8.69 -17.69 6.95
CA LEU A 81 -7.50 -18.49 6.61
C LEU A 81 -6.85 -19.08 7.86
N TYR A 82 -6.76 -18.31 8.94
CA TYR A 82 -6.20 -18.74 10.21
C TYR A 82 -6.99 -19.91 10.79
N TYR A 83 -8.33 -19.80 10.87
CA TYR A 83 -9.19 -20.89 11.33
C TYR A 83 -9.12 -22.12 10.43
N GLN A 84 -9.11 -21.95 9.10
CA GLN A 84 -9.01 -23.08 8.18
C GLN A 84 -7.70 -23.87 8.38
N THR A 85 -6.57 -23.16 8.48
CA THR A 85 -5.26 -23.79 8.66
C THR A 85 -5.05 -24.42 10.04
N HIS A 86 -5.67 -23.87 11.10
CA HIS A 86 -5.52 -24.36 12.47
C HIS A 86 -6.62 -25.34 12.91
N HIS A 87 -7.74 -25.45 12.20
CA HIS A 87 -8.74 -26.50 12.45
C HIS A 87 -8.44 -27.82 11.73
N ASP A 88 -7.83 -27.78 10.54
CA ASP A 88 -7.46 -29.00 9.83
C ASP A 88 -6.37 -29.81 10.57
N SER A 89 -5.53 -29.15 11.37
CA SER A 89 -4.47 -29.79 12.17
C SER A 89 -4.96 -30.55 13.42
N ASP A 90 -6.18 -30.26 13.91
CA ASP A 90 -6.78 -30.95 15.06
C ASP A 90 -7.67 -32.15 14.66
N SER A 91 -7.89 -32.38 13.35
CA SER A 91 -8.79 -33.43 12.86
C SER A 91 -8.12 -34.80 12.62
N ASP A 92 -6.81 -34.94 12.87
CA ASP A 92 -6.03 -36.15 12.57
C ASP A 92 -6.19 -37.29 13.61
N SER A 93 -7.38 -37.47 14.16
CA SER A 93 -7.71 -38.60 15.03
C SER A 93 -9.15 -39.08 14.89
N ALA A 94 -9.57 -39.50 13.69
CA ALA A 94 -10.59 -40.53 13.52
C ALA A 94 -10.58 -41.17 12.12
N SER A 95 -10.29 -42.46 12.08
CA SER A 95 -10.38 -43.33 10.91
C SER A 95 -11.83 -43.68 10.52
N GLU A 96 -12.06 -43.79 9.19
CA GLU A 96 -13.05 -44.63 8.46
C GLU A 96 -14.56 -44.27 8.47
N SER A 97 -15.07 -43.76 7.33
CA SER A 97 -15.93 -44.48 6.35
C SER A 97 -16.76 -43.52 5.46
N PRO A 98 -17.02 -43.85 4.18
CA PRO A 98 -17.86 -43.06 3.28
C PRO A 98 -19.31 -43.58 3.27
N ASP A 99 -20.29 -42.71 3.51
CA ASP A 99 -21.64 -42.64 2.90
C ASP A 99 -22.66 -41.98 3.86
N SER A 100 -23.62 -41.26 3.27
CA SER A 100 -24.86 -40.70 3.85
C SER A 100 -24.77 -39.31 4.51
N SER A 101 -25.15 -38.29 3.72
CA SER A 101 -25.48 -36.92 4.10
C SER A 101 -26.45 -36.83 5.30
N PRO A 102 -26.47 -35.70 6.03
CA PRO A 102 -27.12 -34.49 5.52
C PRO A 102 -26.12 -33.35 5.39
N GLU A 103 -26.24 -32.56 4.32
CA GLU A 103 -25.59 -31.25 4.23
C GLU A 103 -25.79 -30.51 5.56
N PRO A 104 -24.74 -30.05 6.24
CA PRO A 104 -24.93 -29.14 7.34
C PRO A 104 -25.59 -27.92 6.75
N ASP A 105 -26.75 -27.58 7.32
CA ASP A 105 -27.55 -26.42 6.96
C ASP A 105 -26.64 -25.25 6.55
N HIS A 106 -26.95 -24.65 5.41
CA HIS A 106 -26.46 -23.34 5.00
C HIS A 106 -26.98 -22.26 5.97
N GLU A 107 -26.72 -22.41 7.27
CA GLU A 107 -26.90 -21.37 8.26
C GLU A 107 -25.80 -20.34 8.04
N SER A 108 -26.22 -19.31 7.33
CA SER A 108 -25.57 -18.03 7.11
C SER A 108 -24.34 -18.08 6.19
N ARG A 109 -24.56 -17.60 4.97
CA ARG A 109 -23.53 -17.01 4.12
C ARG A 109 -23.61 -15.48 4.29
N PRO A 110 -23.23 -14.90 5.44
CA PRO A 110 -23.27 -13.45 5.65
C PRO A 110 -22.08 -12.75 4.96
N GLU A 111 -21.04 -13.52 4.59
CA GLU A 111 -19.71 -13.00 4.29
C GLU A 111 -19.59 -12.28 2.93
N TRP A 112 -20.30 -12.74 1.90
CA TRP A 112 -20.30 -12.06 0.59
C TRP A 112 -21.26 -10.86 0.57
N GLU A 113 -22.29 -10.87 1.41
CA GLU A 113 -23.26 -9.78 1.53
C GLU A 113 -22.62 -8.54 2.17
N ASP A 114 -21.74 -8.73 3.16
CA ASP A 114 -21.04 -7.62 3.83
C ASP A 114 -19.97 -6.94 2.93
N PHE A 115 -19.28 -7.69 2.06
CA PHE A 115 -18.34 -7.08 1.10
C PHE A 115 -19.06 -6.36 -0.03
N ALA A 116 -20.18 -6.92 -0.49
CA ALA A 116 -21.08 -6.22 -1.39
C ALA A 116 -21.61 -4.93 -0.74
N ASP A 117 -21.99 -4.96 0.54
CA ASP A 117 -22.45 -3.76 1.28
C ASP A 117 -21.33 -2.72 1.45
N ALA A 118 -20.07 -3.12 1.63
CA ALA A 118 -18.95 -2.20 1.73
C ALA A 118 -18.66 -1.48 0.41
N GLU A 119 -18.63 -2.20 -0.72
CA GLU A 119 -18.52 -1.58 -2.04
C GLU A 119 -19.77 -0.76 -2.40
N ASP A 120 -20.96 -1.26 -2.10
CA ASP A 120 -22.21 -0.54 -2.32
C ASP A 120 -22.25 0.75 -1.49
N PHE A 121 -21.73 0.73 -0.26
CA PHE A 121 -21.58 1.91 0.59
C PHE A 121 -20.65 2.94 -0.04
N LEU A 122 -19.46 2.55 -0.52
CA LEU A 122 -18.51 3.46 -1.16
C LEU A 122 -19.06 4.05 -2.47
N ASN A 123 -19.85 3.29 -3.20
CA ASN A 123 -20.42 3.70 -4.49
C ASN A 123 -21.80 4.36 -4.39
N ASP A 124 -22.37 4.44 -3.19
CA ASP A 124 -23.61 5.16 -2.91
C ASP A 124 -23.30 6.62 -2.59
N SER A 125 -23.55 7.52 -3.54
CA SER A 125 -23.33 8.97 -3.39
C SER A 125 -24.07 9.63 -2.22
N GLU A 126 -25.16 9.03 -1.73
CA GLU A 126 -25.90 9.52 -0.56
C GLU A 126 -25.22 9.12 0.76
N ARG A 127 -24.51 7.97 0.76
CA ARG A 127 -23.82 7.42 1.94
C ARG A 127 -22.34 7.78 1.98
N PHE A 128 -21.68 7.80 0.83
CA PHE A 128 -20.26 8.12 0.64
C PHE A 128 -20.09 9.18 -0.45
N ASN A 129 -19.96 10.44 -0.03
CA ASN A 129 -19.72 11.56 -0.92
C ASN A 129 -18.24 11.98 -0.85
N VAL A 130 -17.49 11.65 -1.90
CA VAL A 130 -16.03 11.88 -1.99
C VAL A 130 -15.66 13.36 -1.77
N THR A 131 -16.43 14.29 -2.34
CA THR A 131 -16.22 15.73 -2.15
C THR A 131 -16.36 16.13 -0.69
N ASN A 132 -17.40 15.65 0.00
CA ASN A 132 -17.58 15.89 1.43
C ASN A 132 -16.46 15.26 2.26
N ARG A 133 -15.95 14.08 1.87
CA ARG A 133 -14.78 13.46 2.52
C ARG A 133 -13.56 14.36 2.42
N LEU A 134 -13.23 14.85 1.22
CA LEU A 134 -12.07 15.74 1.03
C LEU A 134 -12.21 17.05 1.82
N MET A 135 -13.40 17.65 1.89
CA MET A 135 -13.64 18.82 2.75
C MET A 135 -13.38 18.56 4.24
N LEU A 136 -13.63 17.34 4.72
CA LEU A 136 -13.36 16.94 6.10
C LEU A 136 -11.88 16.60 6.33
N LEU A 137 -11.20 16.06 5.32
CA LEU A 137 -9.80 15.66 5.40
C LEU A 137 -8.84 16.85 5.23
N PHE A 138 -9.17 17.82 4.38
CA PHE A 138 -8.31 18.95 4.05
C PHE A 138 -7.71 19.67 5.27
N PRO A 139 -8.50 20.06 6.30
CA PRO A 139 -7.95 20.75 7.47
C PRO A 139 -7.05 19.87 8.37
N ARG A 140 -7.02 18.55 8.12
CA ARG A 140 -6.13 17.60 8.80
C ARG A 140 -4.82 17.39 8.03
N ILE A 141 -4.79 17.78 6.75
CA ILE A 141 -3.63 17.72 5.88
C ILE A 141 -2.87 19.07 5.96
N ASP A 142 -3.59 20.19 5.82
CA ASP A 142 -3.05 21.56 5.90
C ASP A 142 -2.78 21.96 7.37
N VAL A 143 -1.58 21.64 7.86
CA VAL A 143 -1.20 21.77 9.28
C VAL A 143 0.12 22.48 9.52
N ASP A 144 1.02 22.59 8.53
CA ASP A 144 2.35 23.20 8.71
C ASP A 144 2.92 23.88 7.44
N PRO A 145 2.66 25.19 7.23
CA PRO A 145 1.74 26.04 7.99
C PRO A 145 0.30 25.86 7.53
N THR A 146 -0.68 26.08 8.42
CA THR A 146 -2.10 26.17 8.02
C THR A 146 -2.32 27.42 7.14
N ASP A 147 -2.15 27.29 5.83
CA ASP A 147 -2.19 28.38 4.85
C ASP A 147 -3.32 28.23 3.82
N GLY A 148 -4.13 27.18 3.95
CA GLY A 148 -5.23 26.89 3.03
C GLY A 148 -4.78 26.13 1.79
N LEU A 149 -3.54 25.63 1.75
CA LEU A 149 -2.97 24.84 0.67
C LEU A 149 -2.35 23.56 1.26
N ALA A 150 -2.65 22.41 0.66
CA ALA A 150 -1.97 21.15 0.94
C ALA A 150 -0.67 21.10 0.14
N SER A 151 0.46 21.32 0.81
CA SER A 151 1.78 21.21 0.20
C SER A 151 2.18 19.75 -0.06
N LYS A 152 3.16 19.53 -0.95
CA LYS A 152 3.78 18.21 -1.15
C LYS A 152 4.25 17.57 0.17
N SER A 153 4.82 18.36 1.08
CA SER A 153 5.30 17.84 2.37
C SER A 153 4.16 17.33 3.23
N GLU A 154 3.05 18.06 3.28
CA GLU A 154 1.87 17.68 4.07
C GLU A 154 1.15 16.47 3.49
N LEU A 155 1.01 16.39 2.17
CA LEU A 155 0.48 15.20 1.50
C LEU A 155 1.36 13.97 1.73
N THR A 156 2.69 14.14 1.69
CA THR A 156 3.64 13.07 2.01
C THR A 156 3.49 12.62 3.46
N GLN A 157 3.41 13.57 4.41
CA GLN A 157 3.22 13.26 5.82
C GLN A 157 1.88 12.58 6.09
N TRP A 158 0.82 13.01 5.40
CA TRP A 158 -0.50 12.40 5.48
C TRP A 158 -0.48 10.95 5.01
N SER A 159 0.10 10.69 3.83
CA SER A 159 0.26 9.33 3.30
C SER A 159 1.10 8.46 4.24
N LEU A 160 2.25 8.94 4.71
CA LEU A 160 3.10 8.22 5.66
C LEU A 160 2.36 7.89 6.96
N GLN A 161 1.50 8.80 7.44
CA GLN A 161 0.69 8.54 8.62
C GLN A 161 -0.33 7.43 8.37
N GLN A 162 -0.92 7.34 7.17
CA GLN A 162 -1.81 6.24 6.82
C GLN A 162 -1.04 4.90 6.74
N SER A 163 0.12 4.86 6.05
CA SER A 163 0.99 3.67 5.99
C SER A 163 1.31 3.14 7.40
N ARG A 164 1.82 4.02 8.28
CA ARG A 164 2.18 3.64 9.66
C ARG A 164 1.00 3.11 10.45
N ARG A 165 -0.20 3.66 10.23
CA ARG A 165 -1.40 3.21 10.91
C ARG A 165 -1.81 1.81 10.46
N GLU A 166 -1.73 1.54 9.16
CA GLU A 166 -2.00 0.20 8.61
C GLU A 166 -0.95 -0.82 9.07
N ALA A 167 0.35 -0.50 8.94
CA ALA A 167 1.45 -1.36 9.39
C ALA A 167 1.34 -1.70 10.89
N MET A 168 1.03 -0.71 11.73
CA MET A 168 0.80 -0.92 13.16
C MET A 168 -0.41 -1.81 13.44
N HIS A 169 -1.49 -1.66 12.66
CA HIS A 169 -2.67 -2.52 12.80
C HIS A 169 -2.35 -3.98 12.45
N ARG A 170 -1.62 -4.21 11.35
CA ARG A 170 -1.14 -5.55 10.95
C ARG A 170 -0.19 -6.13 12.00
N SER A 171 0.75 -5.34 12.51
CA SER A 171 1.66 -5.73 13.59
C SER A 171 0.93 -6.12 14.87
N GLN A 172 -0.13 -5.39 15.25
CA GLN A 172 -0.97 -5.75 16.40
C GLN A 172 -1.71 -7.06 16.20
N ARG A 173 -2.21 -7.31 14.99
CA ARG A 173 -2.86 -8.58 14.65
C ARG A 173 -1.85 -9.73 14.72
N GLU A 174 -0.67 -9.56 14.14
CA GLU A 174 0.39 -10.56 14.16
C GLU A 174 0.87 -10.84 15.59
N MET A 175 1.07 -9.80 16.41
CA MET A 175 1.46 -9.92 17.81
C MET A 175 0.50 -10.81 18.60
N LYS A 176 -0.81 -10.69 18.41
CA LYS A 176 -1.81 -11.54 19.10
C LYS A 176 -1.64 -13.04 18.80
N THR A 177 -1.02 -13.38 17.67
CA THR A 177 -0.78 -14.78 17.31
C THR A 177 0.47 -15.34 17.98
N HIS A 178 1.43 -14.48 18.33
CA HIS A 178 2.68 -14.85 18.99
C HIS A 178 2.63 -14.67 20.51
N ASP A 179 1.95 -13.65 21.04
CA ASP A 179 1.73 -13.42 22.48
C ASP A 179 0.86 -14.55 23.08
N LYS A 180 1.51 -15.62 23.55
CA LYS A 180 0.84 -16.85 24.01
C LYS A 180 0.35 -16.70 25.45
N ASP A 181 1.07 -15.94 26.27
CA ASP A 181 0.72 -15.74 27.68
C ASP A 181 -0.20 -14.53 27.92
N GLY A 182 -0.40 -13.68 26.89
CA GLY A 182 -1.33 -12.56 26.88
C GLY A 182 -0.82 -11.36 27.69
N ASP A 183 0.50 -11.23 27.87
CA ASP A 183 1.11 -10.15 28.63
C ASP A 183 1.30 -8.85 27.81
N GLY A 184 1.02 -8.88 26.51
CA GLY A 184 1.15 -7.76 25.58
C GLY A 184 2.56 -7.55 25.05
N PHE A 185 3.46 -8.52 25.25
CA PHE A 185 4.81 -8.56 24.72
C PHE A 185 5.01 -9.85 23.91
N VAL A 186 6.06 -9.88 23.08
CA VAL A 186 6.48 -11.11 22.41
C VAL A 186 7.90 -11.44 22.87
N THR A 187 8.07 -12.58 23.52
CA THR A 187 9.39 -13.11 23.83
C THR A 187 9.96 -13.90 22.64
N PHE A 188 11.28 -14.07 22.59
CA PHE A 188 11.91 -14.89 21.54
C PHE A 188 11.40 -16.34 21.55
N ALA A 189 11.01 -16.87 22.71
CA ALA A 189 10.45 -18.21 22.85
C ALA A 189 9.03 -18.35 22.29
N GLU A 190 8.27 -17.25 22.28
CA GLU A 190 6.90 -17.18 21.77
C GLU A 190 6.85 -16.96 20.26
N TYR A 191 7.86 -16.28 19.71
CA TYR A 191 8.00 -16.07 18.29
C TYR A 191 8.38 -17.38 17.58
N GLU A 192 7.40 -18.08 16.99
CA GLU A 192 7.66 -19.33 16.28
C GLU A 192 8.42 -19.09 14.96
N ALA A 193 9.34 -20.00 14.63
CA ALA A 193 9.95 -19.98 13.31
C ALA A 193 8.96 -20.41 12.21
N PRO A 194 8.92 -19.76 11.03
CA PRO A 194 8.08 -20.19 9.92
C PRO A 194 8.29 -21.68 9.57
N SER A 195 7.24 -22.31 9.06
CA SER A 195 7.21 -23.75 8.74
C SER A 195 8.32 -24.20 7.78
N TRP A 196 8.76 -23.34 6.85
CA TRP A 196 9.88 -23.61 5.94
C TRP A 196 11.24 -23.63 6.66
N VAL A 197 11.41 -22.83 7.72
CA VAL A 197 12.59 -22.87 8.60
C VAL A 197 12.58 -24.13 9.47
N ARG A 198 11.40 -24.56 9.93
CA ARG A 198 11.25 -25.81 10.70
C ARG A 198 11.50 -27.07 9.87
N SER A 199 11.28 -26.99 8.56
CA SER A 199 11.42 -28.11 7.61
C SER A 199 12.81 -28.21 6.98
N ALA A 200 13.65 -27.18 7.14
CA ALA A 200 15.04 -27.25 6.77
C ALA A 200 15.78 -28.10 7.82
N ASP A 201 16.08 -29.35 7.49
CA ASP A 201 17.06 -30.12 8.24
C ASP A 201 18.29 -29.24 8.42
N ASN A 202 18.74 -29.07 9.67
CA ASN A 202 19.80 -28.16 10.12
C ASN A 202 21.18 -28.38 9.45
N THR A 203 21.22 -29.23 8.42
CA THR A 203 22.37 -29.68 7.64
C THR A 203 22.25 -29.44 6.13
N SER A 204 21.09 -29.05 5.59
CA SER A 204 20.88 -29.04 4.13
C SER A 204 21.31 -27.75 3.42
N PHE A 205 21.43 -26.63 4.13
CA PHE A 205 21.81 -25.34 3.53
C PHE A 205 23.08 -24.71 4.12
N GLY A 206 23.73 -25.34 5.10
CA GLY A 206 25.02 -24.87 5.65
C GLY A 206 24.99 -23.48 6.29
N TYR A 207 23.81 -22.91 6.53
CA TYR A 207 23.57 -21.70 7.30
C TYR A 207 22.81 -22.09 8.57
N ASP A 208 23.33 -21.64 9.72
CA ASP A 208 22.73 -21.82 11.03
C ASP A 208 21.52 -20.88 11.16
N PHE A 209 20.36 -21.32 10.65
CA PHE A 209 19.10 -20.57 10.59
C PHE A 209 18.52 -20.21 11.98
N GLY A 210 19.15 -20.60 13.09
CA GLY A 210 18.72 -20.20 14.44
C GLY A 210 19.25 -18.83 14.89
N TRP A 211 20.45 -18.45 14.46
CA TRP A 211 21.18 -17.31 15.04
C TRP A 211 20.75 -15.95 14.49
N TRP A 212 20.40 -15.85 13.20
CA TRP A 212 19.93 -14.59 12.58
C TRP A 212 18.65 -14.02 13.20
N LYS A 213 17.77 -14.87 13.73
CA LYS A 213 16.54 -14.42 14.41
C LYS A 213 16.80 -13.89 15.80
N GLU A 214 17.76 -14.48 16.51
CA GLU A 214 18.11 -13.99 17.85
C GLU A 214 18.84 -12.65 17.74
N ASP A 215 19.74 -12.50 16.77
CA ASP A 215 20.40 -11.20 16.51
C ASP A 215 19.40 -10.14 16.01
N HIS A 216 18.43 -10.53 15.17
CA HIS A 216 17.34 -9.64 14.72
C HIS A 216 16.47 -9.22 15.91
N PHE A 217 15.98 -10.18 16.70
CA PHE A 217 15.17 -9.94 17.88
C PHE A 217 15.90 -9.03 18.88
N ASN A 218 17.17 -9.31 19.16
CA ASN A 218 18.02 -8.50 20.05
C ASN A 218 18.31 -7.10 19.49
N ALA A 219 18.35 -6.94 18.16
CA ALA A 219 18.52 -5.63 17.53
C ALA A 219 17.24 -4.80 17.65
N SER A 220 16.08 -5.44 17.54
CA SER A 220 14.76 -4.82 17.70
C SER A 220 14.41 -4.51 19.16
N ASP A 221 14.90 -5.30 20.11
CA ASP A 221 14.83 -5.04 21.55
C ASP A 221 15.69 -3.81 21.91
N ALA A 222 15.04 -2.64 21.90
CA ALA A 222 15.73 -1.36 22.03
C ALA A 222 16.16 -1.14 23.49
N ASP A 223 15.32 -1.53 24.45
CA ASP A 223 15.56 -1.36 25.88
C ASP A 223 16.31 -2.52 26.56
N GLY A 224 16.40 -3.67 25.90
CA GLY A 224 17.18 -4.84 26.32
C GLY A 224 16.50 -5.67 27.41
N ASP A 225 15.18 -5.63 27.52
CA ASP A 225 14.43 -6.40 28.54
C ASP A 225 14.16 -7.86 28.15
N GLY A 226 14.53 -8.25 26.91
CA GLY A 226 14.39 -9.59 26.36
C GLY A 226 12.99 -9.90 25.82
N ARG A 227 12.14 -8.88 25.65
CA ARG A 227 10.78 -8.98 25.08
C ARG A 227 10.56 -7.81 24.13
N LEU A 228 9.71 -8.00 23.13
CA LEU A 228 9.33 -6.91 22.23
C LEU A 228 7.96 -6.37 22.64
N ASN A 229 7.92 -5.08 22.98
CA ASN A 229 6.64 -4.37 23.05
C ASN A 229 6.08 -4.10 21.63
N ILE A 230 4.86 -3.56 21.52
CA ILE A 230 4.22 -3.40 20.19
C ILE A 230 5.00 -2.49 19.23
N THR A 231 5.71 -1.48 19.72
CA THR A 231 6.54 -0.60 18.88
C THR A 231 7.78 -1.34 18.41
N GLU A 232 8.45 -2.08 19.30
CA GLU A 232 9.64 -2.88 18.94
C GLU A 232 9.30 -4.06 18.04
N PHE A 233 8.12 -4.67 18.22
CA PHE A 233 7.62 -5.73 17.36
C PHE A 233 7.24 -5.20 15.98
N ASN A 234 6.64 -4.00 15.89
CA ASN A 234 6.43 -3.34 14.61
C ASN A 234 7.76 -3.06 13.90
N ASP A 235 8.76 -2.54 14.62
CA ASP A 235 10.10 -2.32 14.06
C ASP A 235 10.76 -3.63 13.61
N PHE A 236 10.60 -4.71 14.38
CA PHE A 236 11.05 -6.06 14.01
C PHE A 236 10.39 -6.59 12.73
N LEU A 237 9.10 -6.30 12.50
CA LEU A 237 8.42 -6.70 11.26
C LEU A 237 8.76 -5.76 10.09
N HIS A 238 9.06 -4.49 10.37
CA HIS A 238 9.32 -3.45 9.38
C HIS A 238 10.68 -2.76 9.64
N PRO A 239 11.81 -3.49 9.50
CA PRO A 239 13.13 -2.96 9.87
C PRO A 239 13.57 -1.78 9.01
N ALA A 240 13.02 -1.62 7.80
CA ALA A 240 13.27 -0.46 6.94
C ALA A 240 12.73 0.86 7.52
N ASP A 241 11.65 0.80 8.32
CA ASP A 241 10.97 1.99 8.86
C ASP A 241 11.47 2.43 10.24
N THR A 242 12.35 1.64 10.83
CA THR A 242 12.83 1.88 12.19
C THR A 242 13.73 3.12 12.27
N SER A 243 13.69 3.78 13.43
CA SER A 243 14.71 4.76 13.82
C SER A 243 15.79 4.16 14.74
N ASN A 244 15.72 2.86 15.02
CA ASN A 244 16.65 2.16 15.90
C ASN A 244 17.97 1.86 15.16
N PRO A 245 19.10 2.47 15.56
CA PRO A 245 20.37 2.28 14.86
C PRO A 245 20.91 0.85 14.95
N LYS A 246 20.55 0.08 16.00
CA LYS A 246 20.95 -1.33 16.10
C LYS A 246 20.29 -2.15 14.99
N LEU A 247 19.01 -1.90 14.73
CA LEU A 247 18.22 -2.62 13.75
C LEU A 247 18.59 -2.22 12.32
N ILE A 248 18.85 -0.93 12.06
CA ILE A 248 19.39 -0.47 10.78
C ILE A 248 20.75 -1.14 10.49
N LEU A 249 21.64 -1.20 11.48
CA LEU A 249 22.93 -1.88 11.31
C LEU A 249 22.76 -3.40 11.10
N TRP A 250 21.80 -4.03 11.79
CA TRP A 250 21.44 -5.42 11.54
C TRP A 250 20.98 -5.63 10.10
N LEU A 251 20.15 -4.72 9.56
CA LEU A 251 19.69 -4.78 8.18
C LEU A 251 20.85 -4.70 7.18
N CYS A 252 21.86 -3.85 7.43
CA CYS A 252 23.08 -3.83 6.62
C CYS A 252 23.87 -5.15 6.70
N LYS A 253 23.95 -5.77 7.88
CA LYS A 253 24.61 -7.08 8.02
C LYS A 253 23.85 -8.18 7.29
N GLU A 254 22.53 -8.10 7.27
CA GLU A 254 21.68 -9.02 6.54
C GLU A 254 21.94 -8.93 5.04
N GLU A 255 22.01 -7.71 4.50
CA GLU A 255 22.37 -7.48 3.09
C GLU A 255 23.72 -8.10 2.72
N ILE A 256 24.74 -7.89 3.57
CA ILE A 256 26.05 -8.54 3.37
C ILE A 256 25.91 -10.05 3.39
N ARG A 257 25.22 -10.60 4.38
CA ARG A 257 25.07 -12.05 4.56
C ARG A 257 24.40 -12.73 3.37
N GLU A 258 23.42 -12.09 2.76
CA GLU A 258 22.71 -12.62 1.59
C GLU A 258 23.58 -12.63 0.33
N ARG A 259 24.53 -11.69 0.22
CA ARG A 259 25.31 -11.43 -1.00
C ARG A 259 26.75 -11.96 -0.93
N ASP A 260 27.26 -12.17 0.28
CA ASP A 260 28.56 -12.75 0.61
C ASP A 260 28.59 -14.24 0.21
N ARG A 261 29.08 -14.49 -1.00
CA ARG A 261 29.12 -15.80 -1.63
C ARG A 261 30.35 -16.59 -1.19
N ASP A 262 31.46 -15.91 -0.93
CA ASP A 262 32.72 -16.54 -0.53
C ASP A 262 32.88 -16.72 1.00
N LYS A 263 31.95 -16.15 1.78
CA LYS A 263 31.79 -16.26 3.23
C LYS A 263 32.91 -15.60 4.02
N ASP A 264 33.45 -14.50 3.53
CA ASP A 264 34.48 -13.72 4.22
C ASP A 264 33.93 -12.66 5.20
N GLY A 265 32.60 -12.49 5.22
CA GLY A 265 31.87 -11.55 6.08
C GLY A 265 31.83 -10.12 5.54
N LYS A 266 32.20 -9.91 4.28
CA LYS A 266 32.16 -8.62 3.59
C LYS A 266 31.62 -8.80 2.17
N VAL A 267 31.47 -7.69 1.44
CA VAL A 267 31.05 -7.71 0.04
C VAL A 267 32.20 -7.23 -0.84
N ASN A 268 32.71 -8.11 -1.71
CA ASN A 268 33.70 -7.73 -2.71
C ASN A 268 33.05 -7.08 -3.95
N PHE A 269 33.85 -6.56 -4.88
CA PHE A 269 33.30 -5.87 -6.07
C PHE A 269 32.40 -6.75 -6.95
N GLU A 270 32.70 -8.04 -7.10
CA GLU A 270 31.90 -8.96 -7.94
C GLU A 270 30.51 -9.18 -7.31
N GLU A 271 30.47 -9.36 -5.99
CA GLU A 271 29.22 -9.50 -5.23
C GLU A 271 28.41 -8.20 -5.22
N PHE A 272 29.08 -7.06 -5.05
CA PHE A 272 28.44 -5.75 -5.16
C PHE A 272 27.81 -5.55 -6.55
N PHE A 273 28.58 -5.82 -7.62
CA PHE A 273 28.14 -5.57 -8.99
C PHE A 273 26.91 -6.41 -9.38
N HIS A 274 26.87 -7.67 -8.93
CA HIS A 274 25.77 -8.58 -9.28
C HIS A 274 24.59 -8.56 -8.28
N GLY A 275 24.77 -8.03 -7.06
CA GLY A 275 23.76 -8.15 -6.00
C GLY A 275 23.27 -6.85 -5.37
N ILE A 276 24.04 -5.76 -5.43
CA ILE A 276 23.70 -4.47 -4.78
C ILE A 276 23.54 -3.38 -5.83
N TYR A 277 24.47 -3.34 -6.78
CA TYR A 277 24.59 -2.25 -7.75
C TYR A 277 23.33 -2.06 -8.58
N ASP A 278 22.69 -3.14 -9.06
CA ASP A 278 21.44 -3.03 -9.84
C ASP A 278 20.33 -2.31 -9.07
N LEU A 279 20.29 -2.45 -7.73
CA LEU A 279 19.29 -1.81 -6.87
C LEU A 279 19.63 -0.34 -6.59
N ILE A 280 20.91 0.02 -6.61
CA ILE A 280 21.37 1.36 -6.19
C ILE A 280 21.98 2.19 -7.33
N ARG A 281 22.01 1.71 -8.58
CA ARG A 281 22.64 2.43 -9.71
C ARG A 281 22.05 3.83 -9.93
N ASN A 282 20.79 4.03 -9.58
CA ASN A 282 20.11 5.34 -9.61
C ASN A 282 20.64 6.34 -8.55
N TYR A 283 21.59 5.95 -7.70
CA TYR A 283 22.21 6.79 -6.67
C TYR A 283 23.18 7.85 -7.25
N VAL A 284 23.66 7.69 -8.50
CA VAL A 284 24.70 8.58 -9.07
C VAL A 284 24.28 9.33 -10.33
N GLU A 285 23.17 8.99 -10.98
CA GLU A 285 22.81 9.65 -12.25
C GLU A 285 21.62 10.61 -12.11
N PRO A 286 21.84 11.94 -12.27
CA PRO A 286 20.78 12.83 -12.73
C PRO A 286 20.45 12.48 -14.19
N HIS A 287 19.16 12.43 -14.50
CA HIS A 287 18.52 12.46 -15.83
C HIS A 287 19.49 12.69 -17.01
N ASP A 288 19.47 11.75 -17.96
CA ASP A 288 19.94 11.82 -19.36
C ASP A 288 21.06 10.84 -19.75
N THR A 289 20.91 9.55 -19.43
CA THR A 289 21.72 8.47 -20.03
C THR A 289 20.80 7.44 -20.65
N ASP A 290 20.73 7.47 -21.98
CA ASP A 290 19.90 6.61 -22.84
C ASP A 290 20.05 5.12 -22.49
N GLU A 291 18.97 4.33 -22.68
CA GLU A 291 18.85 2.87 -22.45
C GLU A 291 19.78 1.97 -23.32
N HIS A 292 20.89 2.52 -23.82
CA HIS A 292 21.90 1.83 -24.60
C HIS A 292 23.30 2.03 -24.00
N GLU A 293 23.41 1.91 -22.68
CA GLU A 293 24.69 1.74 -21.99
C GLU A 293 25.29 0.38 -22.37
N SER A 294 26.49 0.38 -22.96
CA SER A 294 27.27 -0.86 -23.15
C SER A 294 27.69 -1.45 -21.79
N ASP A 295 27.88 -2.77 -21.69
CA ASP A 295 28.38 -3.44 -20.47
C ASP A 295 29.61 -2.75 -19.84
N ASP A 296 30.52 -2.21 -20.68
CA ASP A 296 31.73 -1.49 -20.25
C ASP A 296 31.44 -0.17 -19.49
N SER A 297 30.29 0.46 -19.76
CA SER A 297 29.83 1.69 -19.07
C SER A 297 29.29 1.36 -17.68
N ASN A 298 28.49 0.29 -17.61
CA ASN A 298 27.85 -0.13 -16.37
C ASN A 298 28.87 -0.60 -15.32
N GLU A 299 29.89 -1.35 -15.74
CA GLU A 299 30.98 -1.77 -14.84
C GLU A 299 31.80 -0.56 -14.35
N ALA A 300 31.97 0.48 -15.17
CA ALA A 300 32.67 1.70 -14.77
C ALA A 300 31.90 2.49 -13.71
N SER A 301 30.59 2.68 -13.91
CA SER A 301 29.69 3.32 -12.94
C SER A 301 29.63 2.54 -11.62
N ALA A 302 29.58 1.21 -11.69
CA ALA A 302 29.66 0.35 -10.51
C ALA A 302 30.97 0.50 -9.75
N LYS A 303 32.12 0.55 -10.44
CA LYS A 303 33.42 0.79 -9.79
C LYS A 303 33.47 2.14 -9.09
N MET A 304 32.89 3.19 -9.69
CA MET A 304 32.82 4.50 -9.06
C MET A 304 31.99 4.48 -7.78
N LEU A 305 30.83 3.81 -7.81
CA LEU A 305 29.97 3.63 -6.63
C LEU A 305 30.64 2.79 -5.54
N PHE A 306 31.28 1.68 -5.92
CA PHE A 306 32.01 0.82 -4.99
C PHE A 306 33.11 1.60 -4.25
N VAL A 307 33.94 2.35 -4.97
CA VAL A 307 34.99 3.21 -4.38
C VAL A 307 34.40 4.35 -3.54
N LEU A 308 33.19 4.82 -3.86
CA LEU A 308 32.51 5.82 -3.05
C LEU A 308 32.04 5.26 -1.69
N LEU A 309 31.62 4.00 -1.68
CA LEU A 309 31.14 3.30 -0.48
C LEU A 309 32.30 2.75 0.37
N ASP A 310 33.33 2.18 -0.25
CA ASP A 310 34.57 1.71 0.38
C ASP A 310 35.36 2.90 0.96
N LYS A 311 35.09 3.24 2.23
CA LYS A 311 35.65 4.40 2.91
C LYS A 311 37.05 4.14 3.42
N ASP A 312 37.35 2.92 3.84
CA ASP A 312 38.64 2.56 4.38
C ASP A 312 39.65 2.09 3.31
N GLY A 313 39.17 1.82 2.09
CA GLY A 313 39.97 1.47 0.92
C GLY A 313 40.54 0.07 0.97
N ASP A 314 39.91 -0.83 1.74
CA ASP A 314 40.37 -2.21 1.88
C ASP A 314 39.95 -3.12 0.72
N GLY A 315 39.11 -2.61 -0.18
CA GLY A 315 38.61 -3.32 -1.36
C GLY A 315 37.36 -4.15 -1.11
N TYR A 316 36.70 -3.98 0.03
CA TYR A 316 35.48 -4.66 0.43
C TYR A 316 34.49 -3.65 1.02
N LEU A 317 33.20 -3.98 1.03
CA LEU A 317 32.18 -3.20 1.73
C LEU A 317 31.79 -3.89 3.03
N SER A 318 31.90 -3.14 4.13
CA SER A 318 31.42 -3.50 5.46
C SER A 318 29.97 -3.07 5.73
N ASP A 319 29.39 -3.57 6.82
CA ASP A 319 28.02 -3.25 7.25
C ASP A 319 27.84 -1.74 7.47
N VAL A 320 28.86 -1.08 8.02
CA VAL A 320 28.89 0.37 8.24
C VAL A 320 28.95 1.14 6.92
N GLU A 321 29.60 0.59 5.89
CA GLU A 321 29.74 1.24 4.57
C GLU A 321 28.49 1.12 3.70
N LEU A 322 27.61 0.16 4.00
CA LEU A 322 26.29 0.05 3.37
C LEU A 322 25.24 0.97 3.99
N LEU A 323 25.46 1.54 5.18
CA LEU A 323 24.50 2.45 5.83
C LEU A 323 23.98 3.58 4.92
N PRO A 324 24.80 4.25 4.08
CA PRO A 324 24.31 5.35 3.24
C PRO A 324 23.34 4.90 2.13
N VAL A 325 23.35 3.61 1.77
CA VAL A 325 22.56 3.05 0.67
C VAL A 325 21.47 2.11 1.17
N ILE A 326 21.37 1.86 2.48
CA ILE A 326 20.41 0.90 3.03
C ILE A 326 18.96 1.33 2.78
N GLU A 327 18.64 2.63 2.82
CA GLU A 327 17.32 3.16 2.47
C GLU A 327 16.97 3.01 0.98
N LYS A 328 17.93 2.64 0.13
CA LYS A 328 17.68 2.31 -1.28
C LYS A 328 17.48 0.81 -1.48
N LEU A 329 18.23 0.00 -0.73
CA LEU A 329 18.07 -1.45 -0.70
C LEU A 329 16.76 -1.86 -0.04
N HIS A 330 16.37 -1.12 1.00
CA HIS A 330 15.14 -1.28 1.75
C HIS A 330 14.45 0.08 1.87
N PRO A 331 13.68 0.50 0.85
CA PRO A 331 13.03 1.80 0.91
C PRO A 331 12.00 1.86 2.04
N PRO A 332 12.07 2.84 2.95
CA PRO A 332 11.09 3.01 4.01
C PRO A 332 9.76 3.52 3.45
N GLU A 333 8.68 3.41 4.24
CA GLU A 333 7.35 3.93 3.94
C GLU A 333 7.36 5.42 3.56
N HIS A 334 8.31 6.20 4.10
CA HIS A 334 8.47 7.60 3.71
C HIS A 334 8.83 7.76 2.22
N TYR A 335 9.63 6.86 1.65
CA TYR A 335 9.94 6.86 0.22
C TYR A 335 8.65 6.62 -0.59
N TYR A 336 7.84 5.64 -0.22
CA TYR A 336 6.57 5.34 -0.90
C TYR A 336 5.55 6.47 -0.76
N ALA A 337 5.48 7.11 0.40
CA ALA A 337 4.63 8.27 0.62
C ALA A 337 4.99 9.45 -0.30
N ILE A 338 6.30 9.68 -0.54
CA ILE A 338 6.77 10.67 -1.51
C ILE A 338 6.29 10.28 -2.93
N GLN A 339 6.43 9.02 -3.32
CA GLN A 339 6.04 8.57 -4.66
C GLN A 339 4.52 8.67 -4.88
N GLN A 340 3.71 8.25 -3.90
CA GLN A 340 2.26 8.42 -3.95
C GLN A 340 1.87 9.90 -4.09
N THR A 341 2.55 10.78 -3.35
CA THR A 341 2.30 12.23 -3.44
C THR A 341 2.68 12.79 -4.82
N ASN A 342 3.83 12.41 -5.35
CA ASN A 342 4.24 12.80 -6.71
C ASN A 342 3.22 12.34 -7.75
N HIS A 343 2.71 11.11 -7.62
CA HIS A 343 1.70 10.56 -8.50
C HIS A 343 0.39 11.36 -8.44
N ILE A 344 -0.10 11.67 -7.23
CA ILE A 344 -1.30 12.50 -7.03
C ILE A 344 -1.14 13.86 -7.71
N LEU A 345 -0.03 14.56 -7.46
CA LEU A 345 0.26 15.86 -8.06
C LEU A 345 0.36 15.77 -9.60
N HIS A 346 1.02 14.73 -10.12
CA HIS A 346 1.15 14.50 -11.56
C HIS A 346 -0.19 14.18 -12.24
N GLN A 347 -1.04 13.37 -11.63
CA GLN A 347 -2.36 13.05 -12.18
C GLN A 347 -3.28 14.28 -12.20
N ILE A 348 -3.21 15.11 -11.16
CA ILE A 348 -3.90 16.41 -11.12
C ILE A 348 -3.40 17.32 -12.24
N HIS A 349 -2.10 17.31 -12.53
CA HIS A 349 -1.49 18.06 -13.63
C HIS A 349 -1.91 17.56 -15.02
N THR A 350 -1.94 16.25 -15.25
CA THR A 350 -2.16 15.65 -16.58
C THR A 350 -3.63 15.55 -16.99
N ASN A 351 -4.57 15.45 -16.04
CA ASN A 351 -6.01 15.51 -16.33
C ASN A 351 -6.43 16.86 -16.95
N ALA A 352 -5.54 17.86 -16.92
CA ALA A 352 -5.67 19.16 -17.57
C ALA A 352 -5.63 19.11 -19.10
N ASP A 353 -4.70 18.32 -19.63
CA ASP A 353 -4.34 18.37 -21.05
C ASP A 353 -5.28 17.52 -21.93
N ALA A 354 -6.09 16.66 -21.31
CA ALA A 354 -6.98 15.74 -22.02
C ALA A 354 -8.32 16.36 -22.45
N PHE A 355 -8.66 17.59 -22.04
CA PHE A 355 -10.00 18.17 -22.26
C PHE A 355 -10.09 19.57 -22.90
N GLU A 356 -9.04 20.12 -23.53
CA GLU A 356 -9.22 21.32 -24.40
C GLU A 356 -8.42 21.27 -25.71
N ALA A 357 -9.09 20.76 -26.75
CA ALA A 357 -8.92 21.25 -28.12
C ALA A 357 -10.11 22.16 -28.52
N ASP A 358 -10.55 23.03 -27.61
CA ASP A 358 -11.38 24.19 -27.94
C ASP A 358 -10.84 25.42 -27.22
N ILE A 359 -10.61 26.47 -27.99
CA ILE A 359 -9.80 27.63 -27.61
C ILE A 359 -10.75 28.61 -26.94
N THR A 360 -10.81 28.72 -25.59
CA THR A 360 -11.13 29.99 -24.88
C THR A 360 -11.03 30.02 -23.33
N SER A 361 -10.36 29.10 -22.63
CA SER A 361 -10.17 29.21 -21.17
C SER A 361 -8.71 29.03 -20.74
N PRO A 362 -8.04 30.03 -20.15
CA PRO A 362 -6.67 29.88 -19.67
C PRO A 362 -6.66 29.41 -18.20
N ASP A 363 -7.18 28.23 -17.89
CA ASP A 363 -7.03 27.63 -16.55
C ASP A 363 -7.48 26.16 -16.54
N GLY A 364 -6.67 25.28 -17.12
CA GLY A 364 -7.07 23.89 -17.38
C GLY A 364 -6.46 22.86 -16.44
N SER A 365 -5.52 23.20 -15.54
CA SER A 365 -4.97 22.24 -14.58
C SER A 365 -5.70 22.30 -13.25
N ALA A 366 -5.92 21.14 -12.62
CA ALA A 366 -6.43 21.10 -11.25
C ALA A 366 -5.34 21.44 -10.20
N ASP A 367 -4.10 21.72 -10.63
CA ASP A 367 -3.15 22.62 -9.96
C ASP A 367 -3.06 23.82 -10.92
N GLY A 368 -4.05 24.71 -10.86
CA GLY A 368 -4.35 25.69 -11.92
C GLY A 368 -3.23 26.72 -12.08
N ASP A 369 -2.58 27.04 -10.97
CA ASP A 369 -1.45 27.97 -10.93
C ASP A 369 -0.08 27.29 -11.02
N LYS A 370 -0.03 25.95 -11.01
CA LYS A 370 1.18 25.12 -11.11
C LYS A 370 2.17 25.42 -9.99
N ASP A 371 1.66 25.75 -8.81
CA ASP A 371 2.47 26.09 -7.64
C ASP A 371 3.01 24.85 -6.90
N GLY A 372 2.56 23.64 -7.28
CA GLY A 372 2.96 22.37 -6.69
C GLY A 372 2.32 22.12 -5.32
N ARG A 373 1.25 22.84 -5.01
CA ARG A 373 0.39 22.71 -3.83
C ARG A 373 -1.05 22.55 -4.30
N LEU A 374 -1.93 22.14 -3.40
CA LEU A 374 -3.33 21.91 -3.72
C LEU A 374 -4.22 22.67 -2.77
N SER A 375 -5.00 23.62 -3.28
CA SER A 375 -6.13 24.19 -2.56
C SER A 375 -7.26 23.17 -2.41
N LEU A 376 -8.18 23.42 -1.47
CA LEU A 376 -9.36 22.58 -1.33
C LEU A 376 -10.19 22.53 -2.63
N ALA A 377 -10.25 23.64 -3.38
CA ALA A 377 -10.99 23.73 -4.64
C ALA A 377 -10.42 22.77 -5.69
N GLU A 378 -9.11 22.69 -5.77
CA GLU A 378 -8.35 21.81 -6.66
C GLU A 378 -8.53 20.34 -6.29
N MET A 379 -8.48 20.03 -4.99
CA MET A 379 -8.73 18.67 -4.50
C MET A 379 -10.14 18.17 -4.84
N ILE A 380 -11.16 19.04 -4.75
CA ILE A 380 -12.56 18.67 -5.04
C ILE A 380 -12.90 18.64 -6.53
N GLU A 381 -12.10 19.29 -7.39
CA GLU A 381 -12.25 19.25 -8.84
C GLU A 381 -11.80 17.90 -9.42
N SER A 382 -10.75 17.32 -8.84
CA SER A 382 -10.24 15.99 -9.20
C SER A 382 -10.28 15.01 -8.02
N PRO A 383 -11.46 14.75 -7.42
CA PRO A 383 -11.55 14.07 -6.13
C PRO A 383 -11.14 12.59 -6.20
N TYR A 384 -11.27 11.96 -7.37
CA TYR A 384 -10.97 10.55 -7.57
C TYR A 384 -9.47 10.25 -7.63
N VAL A 385 -8.60 11.25 -7.88
CA VAL A 385 -7.14 11.06 -7.88
C VAL A 385 -6.65 10.56 -6.52
N PHE A 386 -7.25 11.05 -5.43
CA PHE A 386 -6.92 10.65 -4.06
C PHE A 386 -7.35 9.22 -3.71
N TYR A 387 -8.24 8.64 -4.51
CA TYR A 387 -8.75 7.29 -4.26
C TYR A 387 -8.18 6.28 -5.25
N THR A 388 -7.26 6.67 -6.15
CA THR A 388 -6.62 5.83 -7.21
C THR A 388 -6.07 4.50 -6.72
N GLY A 389 -5.55 4.44 -5.50
CA GLY A 389 -5.14 3.20 -4.83
C GLY A 389 -6.26 2.16 -4.61
N VAL A 390 -7.52 2.53 -4.90
CA VAL A 390 -8.79 1.78 -4.79
C VAL A 390 -9.43 1.59 -6.20
N PHE A 391 -8.74 1.94 -7.30
CA PHE A 391 -9.27 1.87 -8.68
C PHE A 391 -8.60 0.87 -9.62
N SER A 392 -7.55 0.15 -9.20
CA SER A 392 -6.95 -0.85 -10.10
C SER A 392 -7.81 -2.10 -10.14
N GLU A 393 -8.70 -2.18 -11.14
CA GLU A 393 -8.84 -3.31 -12.06
C GLU A 393 -10.00 -3.05 -13.03
N ASP A 394 -9.73 -3.26 -14.33
CA ASP A 394 -10.62 -3.28 -15.50
C ASP A 394 -10.74 -1.99 -16.33
N GLU A 395 -9.74 -1.70 -17.17
CA GLU A 395 -10.03 -1.41 -18.58
C GLU A 395 -9.11 -2.22 -19.50
N ASP A 396 -9.73 -2.89 -20.45
CA ASP A 396 -9.18 -3.81 -21.44
C ASP A 396 -8.48 -3.01 -22.55
N SER A 397 -7.42 -2.28 -22.22
CA SER A 397 -6.46 -1.74 -23.18
C SER A 397 -5.14 -2.48 -23.01
N GLY A 398 -4.83 -3.35 -23.96
CA GLY A 398 -3.55 -4.05 -24.10
C GLY A 398 -2.37 -3.14 -24.41
N ASP A 399 -2.24 -2.06 -23.63
CA ASP A 399 -1.10 -1.17 -23.56
C ASP A 399 -1.05 -0.50 -22.16
N TYR A 400 -1.23 -1.31 -21.11
CA TYR A 400 -0.58 -1.01 -19.85
C TYR A 400 0.81 -1.61 -19.94
N VAL A 401 1.74 -0.80 -20.45
CA VAL A 401 3.11 -0.90 -19.99
C VAL A 401 3.02 -0.64 -18.48
N VAL A 402 2.93 -1.72 -17.72
CA VAL A 402 3.41 -1.78 -16.35
C VAL A 402 4.84 -1.28 -16.49
N HIS A 403 5.08 -0.02 -16.15
CA HIS A 403 6.45 0.48 -16.10
C HIS A 403 7.15 -0.36 -15.03
N ASP A 404 8.13 -1.14 -15.49
CA ASP A 404 9.04 -2.01 -14.72
C ASP A 404 9.91 -1.22 -13.70
N GLU A 405 9.49 -0.02 -13.30
CA GLU A 405 10.19 0.83 -12.33
C GLU A 405 9.64 0.69 -10.89
N PHE A 406 8.65 -0.19 -10.68
CA PHE A 406 8.01 -0.43 -9.38
C PHE A 406 7.87 -1.91 -9.03
N ARG A 407 8.89 -2.73 -9.33
CA ARG A 407 8.99 -4.09 -8.79
C ARG A 407 10.37 -4.38 -8.27
#